data_AF-A0A1F8ECY5-F1
#
_entry.id   AF-A0A1F8ECY5-F1
#
_cell.length_a   1.000
_cell.length_b   1.000
_cell.length_c   1.000
_cell.angle_alpha   90.00
_cell.angle_beta   90.00
_cell.angle_gamma   90.00
#
_symmetry.space_group_name_H-M   'P 1'
#
loop_
_entity.id
_entity.type
_entity.pdbx_description
1 polymer ?
#
loop_
_entity_poly.entity_id
_entity_poly.type
_entity_poly.pdbx_seq_one_letter_code
_entity_poly.pdbx_strand_id
1 'polypeptide(L)' 'MAMPFKEFLQKCIDALEKMSNENILSGLGELLTPKQKDWARAKLKAETIFLLKLKLENEKSIVKCC' A
#
# COMPACT_ATOMS: atom_id res chain seq x y z
N MET A 1 17.02 12.17 11.98
CA MET A 1 17.66 11.51 10.81
C MET A 1 16.57 11.29 9.78
N ALA A 2 16.69 11.92 8.60
CA ALA A 2 15.70 11.82 7.54
C ALA A 2 15.89 10.50 6.79
N MET A 3 14.86 9.66 6.76
CA MET A 3 14.86 8.43 5.98
C MET A 3 14.71 8.77 4.49
N PRO A 4 15.50 8.16 3.59
CA PRO A 4 15.27 8.28 2.15
C PRO A 4 13.84 7.86 1.80
N PHE A 5 13.17 8.62 0.94
CA PHE A 5 11.78 8.33 0.55
C PHE A 5 11.61 6.91 -0.01
N LYS A 6 12.63 6.42 -0.73
CA LYS A 6 12.71 5.04 -1.21
C LYS A 6 12.69 4.00 -0.07
N GLU A 7 13.44 4.21 1.00
CA GLU A 7 13.42 3.32 2.17
C GLU A 7 12.10 3.39 2.92
N PHE A 8 11.51 4.58 3.02
CA PHE A 8 10.19 4.77 3.60
C PHE A 8 9.12 3.99 2.83
N LEU A 9 9.10 4.12 1.50
CA LEU A 9 8.21 3.36 0.62
C LEU A 9 8.43 1.85 0.76
N GLN A 10 9.68 1.39 0.80
CA GLN A 10 10.00 -0.03 0.98
C GLN A 10 9.47 -0.56 2.31
N LYS A 11 9.61 0.20 3.40
CA LYS A 11 9.03 -0.16 4.71
C LYS A 11 7.50 -0.17 4.70
N CYS A 12 6.86 0.76 4.00
CA CYS A 12 5.41 0.75 3.83
C CYS A 12 4.94 -0.49 3.07
N ILE A 13 5.65 -0.88 2.00
CA ILE A 13 5.36 -2.10 1.23
C ILE A 13 5.54 -3.33 2.11
N ASP A 14 6.64 -3.45 2.86
CA ASP A 14 6.91 -4.58 3.75
C ASP A 14 5.87 -4.70 4.88
N ALA A 15 5.45 -3.56 5.45
CA ALA A 15 4.38 -3.51 6.44
C ALA A 15 3.03 -3.92 5.86
N LEU A 16 2.71 -3.49 4.63
CA LEU A 16 1.50 -3.89 3.92
C LEU A 16 1.52 -5.37 3.57
N GLU A 17 2.66 -5.93 3.14
CA GLU A 17 2.82 -7.36 2.85
C GLU A 17 2.64 -8.21 4.12
N LYS A 18 3.25 -7.81 5.24
CA LYS A 18 3.10 -8.45 6.55
C LYS A 18 1.71 -8.26 7.19
N MET A 19 0.97 -7.22 6.82
CA MET A 19 -0.39 -7.03 7.32
C MET A 19 -1.32 -8.10 6.75
N SER A 20 -1.84 -8.97 7.61
CA SER A 20 -2.90 -9.90 7.25
C SER A 20 -4.20 -9.15 6.96
N ASN A 21 -4.82 -9.51 5.83
CA ASN A 21 -6.08 -8.94 5.35
C ASN A 21 -7.19 -8.93 6.42
N GLU A 22 -7.11 -9.86 7.37
CA GLU A 22 -8.06 -10.06 8.46
C GLU A 22 -8.25 -8.79 9.30
N ASN A 23 -7.17 -8.02 9.54
CA ASN A 23 -7.20 -6.83 10.39
C ASN A 23 -7.31 -5.50 9.63
N ILE A 24 -7.21 -5.47 8.30
CA ILE A 24 -7.30 -4.23 7.48
C ILE A 24 -8.65 -3.53 7.63
N LEU A 25 -9.69 -4.28 7.98
CA LEU A 25 -11.06 -3.78 8.11
C LEU A 25 -11.56 -3.78 9.56
N SER A 26 -10.68 -4.03 10.53
CA SER A 26 -11.03 -3.92 11.95
C SER A 26 -11.39 -2.45 12.24
N GLY A 27 -12.68 -2.17 12.44
CA GLY A 27 -13.25 -0.82 12.60
C GLY A 27 -14.01 -0.27 11.38
N LEU A 28 -13.66 -0.68 10.15
CA LEU A 28 -14.43 -0.35 8.93
C LEU A 28 -15.43 -1.45 8.56
N GLY A 29 -15.32 -2.62 9.17
CA GLY A 29 -16.15 -3.77 8.87
C GLY A 29 -17.61 -3.61 9.27
N GLU A 30 -17.96 -2.76 10.22
CA GLU A 30 -19.37 -2.50 10.56
C GLU A 30 -20.07 -1.62 9.51
N LEU A 31 -19.29 -0.82 8.77
CA LEU A 31 -19.79 0.08 7.73
C LEU A 31 -19.84 -0.56 6.34
N LEU A 32 -19.15 -1.69 6.14
CA LEU A 32 -18.96 -2.32 4.84
C LEU A 32 -19.74 -3.64 4.73
N THR A 33 -20.40 -3.85 3.57
CA THR A 33 -21.07 -5.12 3.27
C THR A 33 -20.04 -6.25 3.07
N PRO A 34 -20.42 -7.53 3.25
CA PRO A 34 -19.50 -8.67 3.13
C PRO A 34 -18.70 -8.67 1.83
N LYS A 35 -19.36 -8.36 0.71
CA LYS A 35 -18.74 -8.25 -0.62
C LYS A 35 -17.67 -7.15 -0.70
N GLN A 36 -17.92 -6.02 -0.04
CA GLN A 36 -16.95 -4.92 0.02
C GLN A 36 -15.78 -5.26 0.95
N LYS A 37 -16.01 -6.06 2.00
CA LYS A 37 -14.94 -6.56 2.85
C LYS A 37 -13.99 -7.48 2.09
N ASP A 38 -14.55 -8.43 1.34
CA ASP A 38 -13.75 -9.32 0.49
C ASP A 38 -13.00 -8.55 -0.59
N TRP A 39 -13.64 -7.58 -1.23
CA TRP A 39 -12.99 -6.70 -2.21
C TRP A 39 -11.88 -5.87 -1.57
N ALA A 40 -12.12 -5.22 -0.42
CA ALA A 40 -11.11 -4.41 0.23
C ALA A 40 -9.93 -5.25 0.73
N ARG A 41 -10.16 -6.48 1.20
CA ARG A 41 -9.08 -7.40 1.56
C ARG A 41 -8.25 -7.85 0.36
N ALA A 42 -8.90 -8.23 -0.74
CA ALA A 42 -8.23 -8.81 -1.89
C ALA A 42 -7.62 -7.77 -2.84
N LYS A 43 -8.34 -6.67 -3.11
CA LYS A 43 -7.97 -5.64 -4.10
C LYS A 43 -7.27 -4.44 -3.48
N LEU A 44 -7.78 -3.87 -2.37
CA LEU A 44 -7.23 -2.63 -1.81
C LEU A 44 -5.75 -2.77 -1.44
N LYS A 45 -5.36 -3.89 -0.81
CA LYS A 45 -3.97 -4.18 -0.47
C LYS A 45 -3.10 -4.30 -1.71
N ALA A 46 -3.55 -5.08 -2.70
CA ALA A 46 -2.82 -5.29 -3.95
C ALA A 46 -2.64 -3.99 -4.73
N GLU A 47 -3.68 -3.18 -4.85
CA GLU A 47 -3.65 -1.87 -5.52
C GLU A 47 -2.77 -0.87 -4.77
N THR A 48 -2.81 -0.87 -3.43
CA THR A 48 -1.95 0.01 -2.62
C THR A 48 -0.47 -0.35 -2.77
N ILE A 49 -0.12 -1.64 -2.75
CA ILE A 49 1.25 -2.11 -2.99
C ILE A 49 1.69 -1.74 -4.41
N PHE A 50 0.81 -1.91 -5.40
CA PHE A 50 1.09 -1.54 -6.78
C PHE A 50 1.33 -0.04 -6.92
N LEU A 51 0.48 0.81 -6.34
CA LEU A 51 0.63 2.26 -6.34
C LEU A 51 1.93 2.70 -5.66
N LEU A 52 2.31 2.07 -4.53
CA LEU A 52 3.57 2.37 -3.84
C LEU A 52 4.80 1.99 -4.69
N LYS A 53 4.76 0.83 -5.37
CA LYS A 53 5.80 0.41 -6.32
C LYS A 53 5.89 1.36 -7.52
N LEU A 54 4.74 1.74 -8.10
CA LEU A 54 4.65 2.72 -9.17
C LEU A 54 5.22 4.07 -8.76
N LYS A 55 4.92 4.54 -7.55
CA LYS A 55 5.44 5.81 -7.02
C LYS A 55 6.96 5.76 -6.81
N LEU A 56 7.48 4.62 -6.36
CA LEU A 56 8.92 4.36 -6.23
C LEU A 56 9.64 4.33 -7.59
N GLU A 57 9.02 3.75 -8.62
CA GLU A 57 9.55 3.75 -9.99
C GLU A 57 9.44 5.13 -10.64
N ASN A 58 8.33 5.83 -10.44
CA ASN A 58 8.13 7.17 -10.95
C ASN A 58 9.17 8.14 -10.35
N GLU A 59 9.48 8.01 -9.06
CA GLU A 59 10.52 8.83 -8.42
C GLU A 59 11.93 8.61 -9.01
N LYS A 60 12.25 7.41 -9.51
CA LYS A 60 13.48 7.19 -10.30
C LYS A 60 13.45 7.89 -11.66
N SER A 61 12.26 8.13 -12.23
CA SER A 61 12.10 8.71 -13.57
C SER A 61 12.20 10.25 -13.55
N ILE A 62 11.70 10.91 -12.50
CA ILE A 62 11.74 12.39 -12.40
C ILE A 62 13.15 12.96 -12.26
N VAL A 63 14.15 12.16 -11.84
CA VAL A 63 15.56 12.58 -11.76
C VAL A 63 16.29 12.47 -13.12
N LYS A 64 15.66 11.86 -14.14
CA LYS A 64 16.31 11.65 -15.45
C LYS A 64 16.00 12.74 -16.49
N CYS A 65 15.29 13.80 -16.10
CA CYS A 65 14.92 14.92 -16.97
C CYS A 65 15.71 16.21 -16.67
N CYS A 66 16.93 16.09 -16.15
CA CYS A 66 17.94 17.15 -16.22
C CYS A 66 19.16 16.63 -16.98
#